data_AF-A0A8T8I5L5-F1
#
_entry.id   AF-A0A8T8I5L5-F1
#
_cell.length_a   1.000
_cell.length_b   1.000
_cell.length_c   1.000
_cell.angle_alpha   90.00
_cell.angle_beta   90.00
_cell.angle_gamma   90.00
#
_symmetry.space_group_name_H-M   'P 1'
#
loop_
_entity.id
_entity.type
_entity.pdbx_description
1 polymer ?
#
loop_
_entity_poly.entity_id
_entity_poly.type
_entity_poly.pdbx_seq_one_letter_code
_entity_poly.pdbx_strand_id
1 'polypeptide(L)'
;MTVLDPNLNTGFPATRSPELPRQRDHTLRVVPMMALEWSHAIEPAGSAGIATAPAHARRAWIHRADEQQVLTLYRAVGGGAPAPWWLRALDRGRLPSRAAGFAVEDEVTDLLAARPGWVFVPWAEEGEVGYWEFVPSESGVYGPAEPTTVQFTDRHPGWVDLLPAHRGPGLPRPVELTPSGLRERIEDLENPA
;
A
#
# COMPACT_ATOMS: atom_id res chain seq x y z
N MET A 1 37.22 35.03 -57.37
CA MET A 1 37.64 36.20 -56.57
C MET A 1 36.41 37.04 -56.28
N THR A 2 36.15 37.27 -54.99
CA THR A 2 35.53 38.47 -54.39
C THR A 2 34.12 38.87 -54.84
N VAL A 3 33.06 38.51 -54.08
CA VAL A 3 32.44 39.21 -52.92
C VAL A 3 31.55 40.40 -53.34
N LEU A 4 30.27 40.37 -52.95
CA LEU A 4 29.60 41.41 -52.14
C LEU A 4 28.10 41.06 -51.89
N ASP A 5 27.82 40.59 -50.67
CA ASP A 5 26.56 40.81 -49.93
C ASP A 5 26.42 42.32 -49.58
N PRO A 6 25.21 42.90 -49.36
CA PRO A 6 24.64 42.90 -48.00
C PRO A 6 23.11 43.10 -47.85
N ASN A 7 22.68 42.93 -46.59
CA ASN A 7 21.44 43.34 -45.88
C ASN A 7 20.42 42.21 -45.63
N LEU A 8 20.43 41.54 -44.48
CA LEU A 8 20.04 41.95 -43.09
C LEU A 8 18.54 42.18 -42.89
N ASN A 9 17.87 41.16 -42.31
CA ASN A 9 16.79 41.28 -41.31
C ASN A 9 16.54 39.87 -40.71
N THR A 10 17.24 39.45 -39.66
CA THR A 10 16.83 39.44 -38.22
C THR A 10 15.43 38.90 -37.90
N GLY A 11 15.35 37.86 -37.07
CA GLY A 11 14.17 37.64 -36.20
C GLY A 11 13.80 36.20 -35.83
N PHE A 12 14.51 35.61 -34.86
CA PHE A 12 14.17 34.47 -33.98
C PHE A 12 13.97 33.03 -34.55
N PRO A 13 14.68 32.02 -33.98
CA PRO A 13 14.43 30.61 -34.28
C PRO A 13 13.16 30.13 -33.56
N ALA A 14 12.25 29.51 -34.31
CA ALA A 14 11.18 28.71 -33.72
C ALA A 14 11.83 27.55 -32.93
N THR A 15 11.70 27.63 -31.62
CA THR A 15 12.11 26.61 -30.66
C THR A 15 11.43 25.29 -31.01
N ARG A 16 12.23 24.24 -31.26
CA ARG A 16 11.77 22.85 -31.31
C ARG A 16 10.98 22.56 -30.04
N SER A 17 9.68 22.33 -30.18
CA SER A 17 8.89 21.68 -29.13
C SER A 17 9.57 20.37 -28.73
N PRO A 18 9.84 20.11 -27.45
CA PRO A 18 10.24 18.77 -27.03
C PRO A 18 9.05 17.86 -27.27
N GLU A 19 9.23 16.91 -28.19
CA GLU A 19 8.32 15.80 -28.43
C GLU A 19 8.12 15.08 -27.09
N LEU A 20 6.96 15.27 -26.48
CA LEU A 20 6.55 14.55 -25.28
C LEU A 20 6.68 13.04 -25.59
N PRO A 21 7.37 12.25 -24.74
CA PRO A 21 7.49 10.83 -24.98
C PRO A 21 6.10 10.23 -25.14
N ARG A 22 5.82 9.72 -26.35
CA ARG A 22 4.60 9.02 -26.69
C ARG A 22 4.39 7.92 -25.64
N GLN A 23 3.28 8.07 -24.92
CA GLN A 23 2.38 7.00 -24.54
C GLN A 23 3.08 5.69 -24.14
N ARG A 24 3.32 5.56 -22.83
CA ARG A 24 3.73 4.34 -22.12
C ARG A 24 3.28 3.09 -22.88
N ASP A 25 4.26 2.26 -23.25
CA ASP A 25 4.07 0.89 -23.71
C ASP A 25 3.06 0.17 -22.79
N HIS A 26 1.79 0.15 -23.20
CA HIS A 26 0.82 -0.79 -22.68
C HIS A 26 1.09 -2.10 -23.42
N THR A 27 2.18 -2.77 -23.07
CA THR A 27 2.40 -4.16 -23.45
C THR A 27 1.17 -4.94 -22.99
N LEU A 28 0.37 -5.41 -23.96
CA LEU A 28 -0.78 -6.27 -23.71
C LEU A 28 -0.30 -7.51 -22.95
N ARG A 29 -0.58 -7.58 -21.65
CA ARG A 29 -0.21 -8.71 -20.80
C ARG A 29 -1.30 -9.78 -20.93
N VAL A 30 -0.97 -10.91 -21.54
CA VAL A 30 -1.84 -12.09 -21.55
C VAL A 30 -1.65 -12.82 -20.23
N VAL A 31 -2.72 -12.94 -19.44
CA VAL A 31 -2.75 -13.72 -18.20
C VAL A 31 -3.69 -14.92 -18.36
N PRO A 32 -3.45 -16.05 -17.69
CA PRO A 32 -4.43 -17.15 -17.63
C PRO A 32 -5.78 -16.64 -17.11
N MET A 33 -6.89 -17.18 -17.62
CA MET A 33 -8.25 -16.71 -17.30
C MET A 33 -8.50 -16.58 -15.78
N MET A 34 -8.06 -17.57 -14.99
CA MET A 34 -8.18 -17.55 -13.53
C MET A 34 -7.44 -16.38 -12.87
N ALA A 35 -6.26 -16.01 -13.39
CA ALA A 35 -5.50 -14.87 -12.86
C ALA A 35 -6.17 -13.53 -13.18
N LEU A 36 -6.87 -13.44 -14.33
CA LEU A 36 -7.68 -12.27 -14.67
C LEU A 36 -8.91 -12.15 -13.76
N GLU A 37 -9.62 -13.26 -13.56
CA GLU A 37 -10.75 -13.33 -12.62
C GLU A 37 -10.33 -12.91 -11.22
N TRP A 38 -9.14 -13.35 -10.77
CA TRP A 38 -8.59 -12.94 -9.49
C TRP A 38 -8.25 -11.46 -9.41
N SER A 39 -7.59 -10.91 -10.44
CA SER A 39 -7.26 -9.48 -10.50
C SER A 39 -8.52 -8.61 -10.39
N HIS A 40 -9.59 -8.97 -11.10
CA HIS A 40 -10.88 -8.27 -10.95
C HIS A 40 -11.55 -8.50 -9.59
N ALA A 41 -11.34 -9.66 -8.97
CA ALA A 41 -11.91 -9.98 -7.67
C ALA A 41 -11.32 -9.10 -6.55
N ILE A 42 -10.03 -8.75 -6.64
CA ILE A 42 -9.31 -7.94 -5.64
C ILE A 42 -9.42 -6.43 -5.91
N GLU A 43 -9.80 -6.03 -7.13
CA GLU A 43 -9.96 -4.63 -7.51
C GLU A 43 -11.14 -3.97 -6.76
N PRO A 44 -10.95 -2.78 -6.13
CA PRO A 44 -12.03 -2.07 -5.46
C PRO A 44 -13.12 -1.64 -6.45
N ALA A 45 -14.38 -1.95 -6.14
CA ALA A 45 -15.50 -1.55 -6.98
C ALA A 45 -15.82 -0.04 -6.86
N GLY A 46 -15.44 0.75 -7.88
CA GLY A 46 -15.86 2.14 -8.12
C GLY A 46 -15.01 3.23 -7.44
N SER A 47 -15.07 4.47 -7.96
CA SER A 47 -14.36 5.62 -7.39
C SER A 47 -15.04 6.12 -6.12
N ALA A 48 -14.53 5.75 -4.95
CA ALA A 48 -14.79 6.55 -3.74
C ALA A 48 -13.55 7.38 -3.45
N GLY A 49 -13.71 8.39 -2.58
CA GLY A 49 -12.59 9.19 -2.10
C GLY A 49 -11.50 8.34 -1.44
N ILE A 50 -10.41 9.01 -1.06
CA ILE A 50 -9.25 8.39 -0.42
C ILE A 50 -9.72 7.63 0.84
N ALA A 51 -9.44 6.33 0.91
CA ALA A 51 -9.77 5.52 2.07
C ALA A 51 -8.91 5.97 3.26
N THR A 52 -9.56 6.29 4.38
CA THR A 52 -8.90 6.68 5.64
C THR A 52 -8.82 5.56 6.68
N ALA A 53 -9.30 4.37 6.33
CA ALA A 53 -9.25 3.17 7.17
C ALA A 53 -9.39 1.90 6.30
N PRO A 54 -8.89 0.74 6.76
CA PRO A 54 -9.09 -0.56 6.11
C PRO A 54 -10.55 -0.84 5.74
N ALA A 55 -11.48 -0.57 6.67
CA ALA A 55 -12.91 -0.80 6.45
C ALA A 55 -13.47 -0.07 5.22
N HIS A 56 -12.95 1.12 4.90
CA HIS A 56 -13.34 1.89 3.72
C HIS A 56 -12.85 1.25 2.41
N ALA A 57 -11.76 0.47 2.47
CA ALA A 57 -11.18 -0.24 1.32
C ALA A 57 -11.85 -1.61 1.04
N ARG A 58 -12.69 -2.13 1.95
CA ARG A 58 -13.38 -3.43 1.85
C ARG A 58 -14.52 -3.45 0.80
N ARG A 59 -14.22 -3.06 -0.43
CA ARG A 59 -15.22 -2.83 -1.51
C ARG A 59 -15.10 -3.83 -2.66
N ALA A 60 -13.92 -4.42 -2.81
CA ALA A 60 -13.67 -5.49 -3.78
C ALA A 60 -14.57 -6.71 -3.52
N TRP A 61 -14.73 -7.56 -4.54
CA TRP A 61 -15.57 -8.75 -4.46
C TRP A 61 -15.12 -9.69 -3.33
N ILE A 62 -13.81 -9.87 -3.13
CA ILE A 62 -13.24 -10.73 -2.08
C ILE A 62 -13.70 -10.36 -0.65
N HIS A 63 -14.09 -9.10 -0.43
CA HIS A 63 -14.52 -8.63 0.89
C HIS A 63 -15.99 -8.93 1.18
N ARG A 64 -16.79 -9.17 0.14
CA ARG A 64 -18.27 -9.25 0.23
C ARG A 64 -18.84 -10.61 -0.19
N ALA A 65 -18.14 -11.33 -1.05
CA ALA A 65 -18.55 -12.65 -1.49
C ALA A 65 -18.51 -13.69 -0.36
N ASP A 66 -19.06 -14.87 -0.62
CA ASP A 66 -18.96 -16.00 0.29
C ASP A 66 -17.49 -16.37 0.54
N GLU A 67 -17.14 -16.63 1.80
CA GLU A 67 -15.76 -16.87 2.22
C GLU A 67 -15.17 -18.14 1.60
N GLN A 68 -15.97 -19.21 1.49
CA GLN A 68 -15.51 -20.46 0.88
C GLN A 68 -15.32 -20.31 -0.62
N GLN A 69 -16.16 -19.51 -1.28
CA GLN A 69 -16.00 -19.19 -2.69
C GLN A 69 -14.70 -18.41 -2.94
N VAL A 70 -14.38 -17.41 -2.10
CA VAL A 70 -13.13 -16.63 -2.20
C VAL A 70 -11.92 -17.54 -1.99
N LEU A 71 -11.93 -18.39 -0.96
CA LEU A 71 -10.83 -19.33 -0.69
C LEU A 71 -10.62 -20.33 -1.81
N THR A 72 -11.71 -20.87 -2.35
CA THR A 72 -11.65 -21.82 -3.47
C THR A 72 -11.00 -21.18 -4.69
N LEU A 73 -11.39 -19.94 -5.03
CA LEU A 73 -10.79 -19.20 -6.14
C LEU A 73 -9.32 -18.86 -5.87
N TYR A 74 -8.99 -18.35 -4.69
CA TYR A 74 -7.60 -18.02 -4.30
C TYR A 74 -6.67 -19.24 -4.43
N ARG A 75 -7.10 -20.39 -3.93
CA ARG A 75 -6.36 -21.66 -4.03
C ARG A 75 -6.20 -22.14 -5.47
N ALA A 76 -7.22 -21.94 -6.30
CA ALA A 76 -7.16 -22.32 -7.72
C ALA A 76 -6.16 -21.46 -8.52
N VAL A 77 -5.97 -20.19 -8.13
CA VAL A 77 -4.97 -19.28 -8.73
C VAL A 77 -3.57 -19.60 -8.20
N GLY A 78 -3.46 -20.02 -6.94
CA GLY A 78 -2.23 -20.49 -6.30
C GLY A 78 -1.62 -19.47 -5.32
N GLY A 79 -0.81 -19.96 -4.37
CA GLY A 79 -0.32 -19.19 -3.21
C GLY A 79 0.63 -18.02 -3.48
N GLY A 80 0.97 -17.75 -4.74
CA GLY A 80 1.73 -16.55 -5.15
C GLY A 80 0.85 -15.40 -5.64
N ALA A 81 -0.47 -15.57 -5.66
CA ALA A 81 -1.39 -14.52 -6.10
C ALA A 81 -1.43 -13.36 -5.09
N PRO A 82 -1.45 -12.09 -5.54
CA PRO A 82 -1.64 -10.94 -4.67
C PRO A 82 -2.95 -11.06 -3.91
N ALA A 83 -2.90 -10.98 -2.58
CA ALA A 83 -4.06 -11.24 -1.73
C ALA A 83 -3.86 -10.52 -0.40
N PRO A 84 -4.91 -10.07 0.30
CA PRO A 84 -4.73 -9.42 1.58
C PRO A 84 -4.21 -10.39 2.64
N TRP A 85 -3.48 -9.86 3.62
CA TRP A 85 -2.89 -10.65 4.72
C TRP A 85 -3.90 -11.62 5.35
N TRP A 86 -5.14 -11.18 5.61
CA TRP A 86 -6.16 -12.01 6.26
C TRP A 86 -6.56 -13.22 5.42
N LEU A 87 -6.54 -13.09 4.08
CA LEU A 87 -6.88 -14.19 3.19
C LEU A 87 -5.75 -15.22 3.16
N ARG A 88 -4.50 -14.76 3.15
CA ARG A 88 -3.32 -15.63 3.25
C ARG A 88 -3.28 -16.35 4.60
N ALA A 89 -3.61 -15.66 5.68
CA ALA A 89 -3.69 -16.25 7.02
C ALA A 89 -4.84 -17.27 7.14
N LEU A 90 -6.00 -16.97 6.54
CA LEU A 90 -7.15 -17.87 6.48
C LEU A 90 -6.85 -19.13 5.66
N ASP A 91 -6.22 -18.98 4.50
CA ASP A 91 -5.82 -20.12 3.65
C ASP A 91 -4.90 -21.10 4.39
N ARG A 92 -3.97 -20.56 5.19
CA ARG A 92 -3.05 -21.34 6.04
C ARG A 92 -3.68 -21.85 7.33
N GLY A 93 -4.97 -21.63 7.55
CA GLY A 93 -5.70 -22.07 8.74
C GLY A 93 -5.26 -21.37 10.03
N ARG A 94 -4.64 -20.18 9.94
CA ARG A 94 -4.20 -19.41 11.10
C ARG A 94 -5.22 -18.38 11.58
N LEU A 95 -6.13 -17.96 10.69
CA LEU A 95 -7.35 -17.24 11.07
C LEU A 95 -8.55 -18.18 10.95
N PRO A 96 -9.53 -18.10 11.86
CA PRO A 96 -10.73 -18.92 11.80
C PRO A 96 -11.75 -18.42 10.75
N SER A 97 -11.70 -17.14 10.37
CA SER A 97 -12.60 -16.53 9.38
C SER A 97 -12.07 -15.18 8.88
N ARG A 98 -12.63 -14.69 7.77
CA ARG A 98 -12.45 -13.32 7.26
C ARG A 98 -12.91 -12.29 8.29
N ALA A 99 -14.01 -12.56 8.98
CA ALA A 99 -14.53 -11.67 10.03
C ALA A 99 -13.52 -11.50 11.18
N ALA A 100 -12.76 -12.54 11.53
CA ALA A 100 -11.69 -12.44 12.51
C ALA A 100 -10.52 -11.56 12.01
N GLY A 101 -10.18 -11.63 10.71
CA GLY A 101 -9.20 -10.73 10.11
C GLY A 101 -9.65 -9.27 10.13
N PHE A 102 -10.92 -9.01 9.77
CA PHE A 102 -11.49 -7.66 9.84
C PHE A 102 -11.53 -7.11 11.27
N ALA A 103 -11.80 -7.95 12.26
CA ALA A 103 -11.78 -7.53 13.66
C ALA A 103 -10.38 -7.06 14.12
N VAL A 104 -9.31 -7.70 13.64
CA VAL A 104 -7.93 -7.24 13.90
C VAL A 104 -7.68 -5.86 13.28
N GLU A 105 -8.09 -5.67 12.03
CA GLU A 105 -7.97 -4.38 11.34
C GLU A 105 -8.75 -3.27 12.04
N ASP A 106 -9.98 -3.58 12.45
CA ASP A 106 -10.87 -2.63 13.12
C ASP A 106 -10.34 -2.26 14.51
N GLU A 107 -9.81 -3.22 15.28
CA GLU A 107 -9.21 -2.94 16.60
C GLU A 107 -7.98 -2.02 16.50
N VAL A 108 -7.10 -2.27 15.52
CA VAL A 108 -5.94 -1.39 15.28
C VAL A 108 -6.38 -0.02 14.78
N THR A 109 -7.40 0.04 13.92
CA THR A 109 -7.97 1.29 13.42
C THR A 109 -8.55 2.12 14.55
N ASP A 110 -9.36 1.51 15.42
CA ASP A 110 -9.98 2.19 16.57
C ASP A 110 -8.92 2.76 17.52
N LEU A 111 -7.80 2.05 17.70
CA LEU A 111 -6.67 2.52 18.50
C LEU A 111 -5.97 3.72 17.83
N LEU A 112 -5.57 3.60 16.56
CA LEU A 112 -4.69 4.57 15.91
C LEU A 112 -5.45 5.81 15.43
N ALA A 113 -6.68 5.66 14.92
CA ALA A 113 -7.50 6.77 14.46
C ALA A 113 -7.87 7.76 15.59
N ALA A 114 -7.89 7.29 16.84
CA ALA A 114 -8.15 8.12 18.01
C ALA A 114 -6.93 8.95 18.45
N ARG A 115 -5.75 8.74 17.86
CA ARG A 115 -4.48 9.32 18.32
C ARG A 115 -3.96 10.37 17.31
N PRO A 116 -3.62 11.59 17.78
CA PRO A 116 -3.03 12.58 16.90
C PRO A 116 -1.71 12.11 16.27
N GLY A 117 -1.54 12.39 14.97
CA GLY A 117 -0.30 12.10 14.24
C GLY A 117 -0.27 10.77 13.49
N TRP A 118 -1.20 9.86 13.78
CA TRP A 118 -1.38 8.64 13.00
C TRP A 118 -2.24 8.89 11.77
N VAL A 119 -1.76 8.44 10.62
CA VAL A 119 -2.44 8.57 9.32
C VAL A 119 -2.48 7.21 8.64
N PHE A 120 -3.64 6.85 8.12
CA PHE A 120 -3.80 5.66 7.30
C PHE A 120 -3.41 5.95 5.85
N VAL A 121 -2.56 5.09 5.29
CA VAL A 121 -2.07 5.14 3.92
C VAL A 121 -2.67 3.96 3.14
N PRO A 122 -3.60 4.21 2.21
CA PRO A 122 -4.30 3.14 1.50
C PRO A 122 -3.53 2.58 0.29
N TRP A 123 -2.39 3.16 -0.08
CA TRP A 123 -1.65 2.81 -1.30
C TRP A 123 -0.60 1.72 -1.07
N ALA A 124 -1.01 0.57 -0.55
CA ALA A 124 -0.13 -0.59 -0.45
C ALA A 124 0.05 -1.32 -1.80
N GLU A 125 0.85 -2.38 -1.81
CA GLU A 125 0.99 -3.26 -2.97
C GLU A 125 -0.37 -3.87 -3.39
N GLU A 126 -0.44 -4.39 -4.62
CA GLU A 126 -1.67 -4.97 -5.14
C GLU A 126 -2.23 -6.05 -4.21
N GLY A 127 -3.51 -5.93 -3.84
CA GLY A 127 -4.19 -6.86 -2.94
C GLY A 127 -3.90 -6.65 -1.45
N GLU A 128 -3.00 -5.74 -1.07
CA GLU A 128 -2.77 -5.37 0.32
C GLU A 128 -3.80 -4.33 0.81
N VAL A 129 -3.94 -4.24 2.14
CA VAL A 129 -5.01 -3.47 2.79
C VAL A 129 -4.63 -2.00 3.00
N GLY A 130 -3.34 -1.68 2.98
CA GLY A 130 -2.82 -0.39 3.45
C GLY A 130 -2.06 -0.53 4.76
N TYR A 131 -1.59 0.59 5.29
CA TYR A 131 -0.83 0.63 6.54
C TYR A 131 -0.98 1.98 7.24
N TRP A 132 -0.48 2.09 8.47
CA TRP A 132 -0.51 3.33 9.25
C TRP A 132 0.88 3.92 9.42
N GLU A 133 1.00 5.24 9.31
CA GLU A 133 2.23 5.99 9.54
C GLU A 133 2.03 6.97 10.70
N PHE A 134 3.03 7.10 11.56
CA PHE A 134 3.10 8.15 12.56
C PHE A 134 3.91 9.33 12.02
N VAL A 135 3.23 10.29 11.40
CA VAL A 135 3.82 11.43 10.69
C VAL A 135 4.80 12.25 11.54
N PRO A 136 4.57 12.51 12.84
CA PRO A 136 5.54 13.27 13.65
C PRO A 136 6.94 12.64 13.69
N SER A 137 7.07 11.32 13.51
CA SER A 137 8.38 10.65 13.50
C SER A 137 9.27 11.01 12.30
N GLU A 138 8.71 11.64 11.26
CA GLU A 138 9.47 12.16 10.12
C GLU A 138 10.22 13.46 10.47
N SER A 139 9.74 14.21 11.47
CA SER A 139 10.11 15.61 11.75
C SER A 139 11.35 15.80 12.64
N GLY A 140 12.32 14.89 12.54
CA GLY A 140 13.55 14.96 13.33
C GLY A 140 14.50 16.10 12.93
N VAL A 141 15.28 16.61 13.90
CA VAL A 141 16.28 17.70 13.79
C VAL A 141 17.35 17.48 12.69
N TYR A 142 17.49 16.26 12.16
CA TYR A 142 18.59 15.85 11.28
C TYR A 142 18.17 15.41 9.86
N GLY A 143 16.96 15.76 9.40
CA GLY A 143 16.49 15.49 8.03
C GLY A 143 15.41 14.41 7.92
N PRO A 144 14.87 14.18 6.70
CA PRO A 144 13.74 13.26 6.49
C PRO A 144 14.10 11.83 6.91
N ALA A 145 13.20 11.18 7.64
CA ALA A 145 13.27 9.78 8.06
C ALA A 145 12.06 9.02 7.51
N GLU A 146 12.19 7.70 7.32
CA GLU A 146 11.00 6.87 7.11
C GLU A 146 10.20 6.83 8.42
N PRO A 147 8.87 7.09 8.38
CA PRO A 147 8.06 7.16 9.58
C PRO A 147 7.93 5.80 10.27
N THR A 148 7.67 5.84 11.59
CA THR A 148 7.17 4.68 12.31
C THR A 148 5.89 4.19 11.63
N THR A 149 5.88 2.92 11.24
CA THR A 149 4.84 2.32 10.41
C THR A 149 4.24 1.11 11.11
N VAL A 150 2.92 0.97 11.09
CA VAL A 150 2.19 -0.21 11.55
C VAL A 150 1.52 -0.87 10.34
N GLN A 151 1.87 -2.12 10.07
CA GLN A 151 1.42 -2.89 8.92
C GLN A 151 0.73 -4.18 9.37
N PHE A 152 -0.27 -4.62 8.63
CA PHE A 152 -0.84 -5.95 8.83
C PHE A 152 -0.02 -7.00 8.08
N THR A 153 0.12 -8.18 8.66
CA THR A 153 0.90 -9.26 8.07
C THR A 153 0.31 -10.61 8.41
N ASP A 154 0.60 -11.62 7.60
CA ASP A 154 0.25 -13.02 7.83
C ASP A 154 1.45 -13.89 8.29
N ARG A 155 2.61 -13.26 8.47
CA ARG A 155 3.89 -13.93 8.75
C ARG A 155 3.95 -14.55 10.13
N HIS A 156 3.39 -13.89 11.14
CA HIS A 156 3.38 -14.30 12.54
C HIS A 156 1.96 -14.19 13.14
N PRO A 157 1.64 -14.89 14.24
CA PRO A 157 0.28 -14.96 14.79
C PRO A 157 -0.20 -13.68 15.49
N GLY A 158 0.68 -12.66 15.58
CA GLY A 158 0.31 -11.35 16.10
C GLY A 158 -0.39 -10.46 15.06
N TRP A 159 -0.20 -10.76 13.78
CA TRP A 159 -0.83 -10.08 12.64
C TRP A 159 -0.43 -8.61 12.42
N VAL A 160 0.38 -8.03 13.31
CA VAL A 160 0.81 -6.63 13.24
C VAL A 160 2.33 -6.55 13.26
N ASP A 161 2.91 -6.01 12.19
CA ASP A 161 4.30 -5.59 12.15
C ASP A 161 4.41 -4.11 12.50
N LEU A 162 5.26 -3.80 13.48
CA LEU A 162 5.69 -2.44 13.75
C LEU A 162 7.09 -2.25 13.15
N LEU A 163 7.23 -1.26 12.28
CA LEU A 163 8.50 -0.81 11.75
C LEU A 163 8.84 0.52 12.43
N PRO A 164 9.86 0.57 13.31
CA PRO A 164 10.28 1.83 13.94
C PRO A 164 10.79 2.80 12.89
N ALA A 165 10.63 4.10 13.15
CA ALA A 165 11.25 5.14 12.34
C ALA A 165 12.75 4.86 12.17
N HIS A 166 13.22 4.92 10.93
CA HIS A 166 14.58 4.53 10.61
C HIS A 166 15.23 5.53 9.64
N ARG A 167 16.56 5.58 9.73
CA ARG A 167 17.41 6.41 8.86
C ARG A 167 18.49 5.57 8.21
N GLY A 168 18.88 5.98 7.00
CA GLY A 168 20.04 5.44 6.29
C GLY A 168 19.72 4.20 5.45
N PRO A 169 20.73 3.56 4.84
CA PRO A 169 20.53 2.38 4.02
C PRO A 169 20.34 1.13 4.90
N GLY A 170 19.22 0.43 4.74
CA GLY A 170 18.90 -0.83 5.41
C GLY A 170 17.39 -0.97 5.61
N LEU A 171 16.87 -2.20 5.66
CA LEU A 171 15.45 -2.38 5.95
C LEU A 171 15.23 -2.34 7.47
N PRO A 172 14.25 -1.56 7.98
CA PRO A 172 13.88 -1.60 9.37
C PRO A 172 13.44 -3.02 9.74
N ARG A 173 13.91 -3.51 10.90
CA ARG A 173 13.54 -4.85 11.37
C ARG A 173 12.13 -4.79 11.97
N PRO A 174 11.15 -5.53 11.43
CA PRO A 174 9.81 -5.55 11.99
C PRO A 174 9.82 -6.09 13.42
N VAL A 175 9.05 -5.44 14.27
CA VAL A 175 8.70 -5.89 15.61
C VAL A 175 7.33 -6.52 15.53
N GLU A 176 7.26 -7.82 15.80
CA GLU A 176 6.02 -8.59 15.78
C GLU A 176 5.16 -8.24 16.99
N LEU A 177 3.92 -7.79 16.76
CA LEU A 177 2.97 -7.40 17.80
C LEU A 177 1.60 -8.04 17.57
N THR A 178 0.83 -8.17 18.64
CA THR A 178 -0.63 -8.31 18.60
C THR A 178 -1.28 -6.93 18.66
N PRO A 179 -2.59 -6.78 18.34
CA PRO A 179 -3.31 -5.53 18.59
C PRO A 179 -3.22 -5.05 20.05
N SER A 180 -3.27 -5.98 21.02
CA SER A 180 -3.07 -5.66 22.44
C SER A 180 -1.64 -5.20 22.74
N GLY A 181 -0.63 -5.85 22.17
CA GLY A 181 0.77 -5.46 22.34
C GLY A 181 1.08 -4.11 21.71
N LEU A 182 0.41 -3.76 20.59
CA LEU A 182 0.46 -2.42 20.02
C LEU A 182 -0.14 -1.40 20.99
N ARG A 183 -1.31 -1.68 21.56
CA ARG A 183 -1.97 -0.80 22.56
C ARG A 183 -1.07 -0.55 23.77
N GLU A 184 -0.40 -1.58 24.28
CA GLU A 184 0.51 -1.46 25.44
C GLU A 184 1.74 -0.59 25.15
N ARG A 185 2.20 -0.57 23.90
CA ARG A 185 3.44 0.10 23.51
C ARG A 185 3.24 1.45 22.82
N ILE A 186 2.00 1.82 22.49
CA ILE A 186 1.72 2.96 21.61
C ILE A 186 2.32 4.28 22.11
N GLU A 187 2.35 4.50 23.43
CA GLU A 187 2.90 5.71 24.03
C GLU A 187 4.42 5.81 23.88
N ASP A 188 5.12 4.67 23.99
CA ASP A 188 6.58 4.57 23.76
C ASP A 188 6.92 4.83 22.30
N LEU A 189 6.03 4.45 21.37
CA LEU A 189 6.21 4.64 19.93
C LEU A 189 6.05 6.10 19.51
N GLU A 190 5.17 6.82 20.19
CA GLU A 190 4.90 8.24 19.93
C GLU A 190 5.94 9.16 20.57
N ASN A 191 6.66 8.68 21.59
CA ASN A 191 7.71 9.40 22.28
C ASN A 191 9.02 8.59 22.28
N PRO A 192 9.63 8.36 21.10
CA PRO A 192 10.91 7.67 21.03
C PRO A 192 11.96 8.49 21.79
N ALA A 193 12.56 7.88 22.82
CA ALA A 193 13.58 8.48 23.68
C ALA A 193 14.82 8.97 22.92
#